data_AF-A0A8J7TY79-F1
#
_entry.id   AF-A0A8J7TY79-F1
#
_cell.length_a   1.000
_cell.length_b   1.000
_cell.length_c   1.000
_cell.angle_alpha   90.00
_cell.angle_beta   90.00
_cell.angle_gamma   90.00
#
_symmetry.space_group_name_H-M   'P 1'
#
loop_
_entity.id
_entity.type
_entity.pdbx_description
1 polymer ?
#
loop_
_entity_poly.entity_id
_entity_poly.type
_entity_poly.pdbx_seq_one_letter_code
_entity_poly.pdbx_strand_id
1 'polypeptide(L)'
;MRRIVLAAFSVGLLGLCVYLRAEPAKEADTVQVRVRLVDAETGAAVPGVVRVFRAGGDKPLELPGLYDRLRGLKPTPAVAGWCVVPAAGGETTLPRSKLRIEAVSGLETALAAEELDLRMDPPEVVTVKLRAIFRPERSDLVAGNTHLHLMNITAEDADAYLKQVPAADRLRVLFISYLERIKEDVNYVTNRYPVGDVAEFRSTGVLVNNGEEHRHNFGSKGEGYGHVMFLDIKRLVKPVSLGSGITGGGDDDRPLRPQIDDARGQGGTVLWCHNAWGFENVSETLAGRIDALNVFDGTRTGTYEDSYYRFLNVGMRLPISTGTDWFLYDFSRVYAKVPGGLTVPKWLAALKAGRCQATNSPLLTLTVDGKEIGDVLNLSEPKTVRVETTATGRHDFQKLQIVENGQVIQSEPAKEKDGVWSARLVREVRLDGPAWFAARIDSDAKNELGRQLFAHTSPVYVDFAGKRVFDVEAGRLMLRRLEQAQEEIRARGKFADAGARDKILAIYSETANDLARRISRRGE
;
A
#
# COMPACT_ATOMS: atom_id res chain seq x y z
N MET A 1 -24.82 -13.15 75.44
CA MET A 1 -23.50 -13.30 74.79
C MET A 1 -23.58 -14.28 73.63
N ARG A 2 -24.12 -13.88 72.48
CA ARG A 2 -24.29 -14.77 71.31
C ARG A 2 -24.34 -13.98 69.99
N ARG A 3 -23.43 -13.00 69.82
CA ARG A 3 -23.26 -12.26 68.54
C ARG A 3 -21.82 -11.82 68.24
N ILE A 4 -20.80 -12.30 68.97
CA ILE A 4 -19.40 -11.85 68.78
C ILE A 4 -18.47 -12.96 68.24
N VAL A 5 -18.93 -14.20 68.10
CA VAL A 5 -18.05 -15.33 67.68
C VAL A 5 -18.06 -15.60 66.16
N LEU A 6 -18.98 -15.03 65.37
CA LEU A 6 -19.01 -15.25 63.91
C LEU A 6 -18.14 -14.28 63.09
N ALA A 7 -17.61 -13.21 63.68
CA ALA A 7 -16.82 -12.22 62.94
C ALA A 7 -15.31 -12.59 62.85
N ALA A 8 -14.82 -13.48 63.72
CA ALA A 8 -13.40 -13.86 63.75
C ALA A 8 -13.04 -14.99 62.75
N PHE A 9 -14.01 -15.81 62.33
CA PHE A 9 -13.75 -16.91 61.38
C PHE A 9 -13.76 -16.49 59.91
N SER A 10 -14.42 -15.37 59.58
CA SER A 10 -14.53 -14.87 58.20
C SER A 10 -13.32 -14.05 57.77
N VAL A 11 -12.59 -13.43 58.70
CA VAL A 11 -11.37 -12.64 58.40
C VAL A 11 -10.14 -13.54 58.26
N GLY A 12 -10.09 -14.67 58.97
CA GLY A 12 -9.01 -15.66 58.84
C GLY A 12 -9.00 -16.42 57.51
N LEU A 13 -10.18 -16.75 56.96
CA LEU A 13 -10.28 -17.43 55.65
C LEU A 13 -10.01 -16.50 54.46
N LEU A 14 -10.36 -15.21 54.55
CA LEU A 14 -10.04 -14.23 53.51
C LEU A 14 -8.55 -13.88 53.50
N GLY A 15 -7.89 -13.83 54.66
CA GLY A 15 -6.43 -13.68 54.75
C GLY A 15 -5.67 -14.88 54.15
N LEU A 16 -6.16 -16.11 54.34
CA LEU A 16 -5.51 -17.31 53.79
C LEU A 16 -5.75 -17.47 52.27
N CYS A 17 -6.91 -17.06 51.75
CA CYS A 17 -7.18 -17.04 50.30
C CYS A 17 -6.43 -15.92 49.55
N VAL A 18 -6.10 -14.80 50.22
CA VAL A 18 -5.27 -13.74 49.65
C VAL A 18 -3.77 -14.07 49.78
N TYR A 19 -3.35 -14.80 50.81
CA TYR A 19 -1.97 -15.25 50.96
C TYR A 19 -1.62 -16.46 50.06
N LEU A 20 -2.61 -17.26 49.65
CA LEU A 20 -2.46 -18.36 48.68
C LEU A 20 -2.68 -17.93 47.21
N ARG A 21 -2.83 -16.62 46.94
CA ARG A 21 -2.90 -16.05 45.58
C ARG A 21 -2.06 -14.78 45.46
N ALA A 22 -0.78 -14.92 45.74
CA ALA A 22 0.29 -14.16 45.12
C ALA A 22 1.61 -14.86 45.47
N GLU A 23 1.84 -16.05 44.89
CA GLU A 23 3.22 -16.30 44.49
C GLU A 23 3.57 -15.13 43.57
N PRO A 24 4.64 -14.35 43.83
CA PRO A 24 5.17 -13.50 42.79
C PRO A 24 5.34 -14.42 41.58
N ALA A 25 4.75 -14.06 40.43
CA ALA A 25 4.89 -14.86 39.23
C ALA A 25 6.37 -15.20 39.13
N LYS A 26 6.71 -16.49 39.34
CA LYS A 26 8.08 -16.99 39.37
C LYS A 26 8.77 -16.29 38.22
N GLU A 27 9.78 -15.45 38.48
CA GLU A 27 10.54 -14.78 37.42
C GLU A 27 10.79 -15.84 36.37
N ALA A 28 10.15 -15.68 35.21
CA ALA A 28 10.14 -16.74 34.23
C ALA A 28 11.60 -17.01 33.93
N ASP A 29 12.03 -18.26 34.15
CA ASP A 29 13.40 -18.67 33.85
C ASP A 29 13.67 -18.30 32.39
N THR A 30 14.48 -17.27 32.19
CA THR A 30 14.64 -16.56 30.93
C THR A 30 16.10 -16.39 30.60
N VAL A 31 16.38 -16.19 29.31
CA VAL A 31 17.71 -15.95 28.78
C VAL A 31 17.67 -14.74 27.85
N GLN A 32 18.66 -13.87 27.99
CA GLN A 32 18.91 -12.79 27.03
C GLN A 32 19.59 -13.38 25.80
N VAL A 33 19.05 -13.08 24.62
CA VAL A 33 19.61 -13.50 23.33
C VAL A 33 19.66 -12.32 22.38
N ARG A 34 20.64 -12.33 21.47
CA ARG A 34 20.66 -11.45 20.32
C ARG A 34 20.12 -12.17 19.09
N VAL A 35 19.02 -11.69 18.53
CA VAL A 35 18.45 -12.22 17.29
C VAL A 35 19.09 -11.53 16.08
N ARG A 36 19.51 -12.30 15.09
CA ARG A 36 20.03 -11.82 13.81
C ARG A 36 19.32 -12.52 12.65
N LEU A 37 19.01 -11.76 11.61
CA LEU A 37 18.47 -12.27 10.36
C LEU A 37 19.53 -12.14 9.26
N VAL A 38 19.76 -13.20 8.51
CA VAL A 38 20.73 -13.22 7.42
C VAL A 38 20.11 -13.78 6.15
N ASP A 39 20.51 -13.23 5.00
CA ASP A 39 20.20 -13.82 3.70
C ASP A 39 20.87 -15.19 3.58
N ALA A 40 20.09 -16.23 3.29
CA ALA A 40 20.56 -17.61 3.32
C ALA A 40 21.60 -17.94 2.22
N GLU A 41 21.61 -17.20 1.11
CA GLU A 41 22.52 -17.40 -0.02
C GLU A 41 23.85 -16.67 0.19
N THR A 42 23.77 -15.42 0.64
CA THR A 42 24.94 -14.52 0.74
C THR A 42 25.53 -14.43 2.14
N GLY A 43 24.80 -14.84 3.18
CA GLY A 43 25.16 -14.64 4.58
C GLY A 43 25.08 -13.18 5.05
N ALA A 44 24.69 -12.24 4.19
CA ALA A 44 24.59 -10.83 4.53
C ALA A 44 23.48 -10.60 5.55
N ALA A 45 23.75 -9.71 6.51
CA ALA A 45 22.75 -9.29 7.48
C ALA A 45 21.61 -8.51 6.80
N VAL A 46 20.37 -8.83 7.15
CA VAL A 46 19.18 -8.19 6.59
C VAL A 46 18.24 -7.73 7.71
N PRO A 47 17.58 -6.57 7.60
CA PRO A 47 16.51 -6.22 8.51
C PRO A 47 15.28 -7.07 8.20
N GLY A 48 14.43 -7.31 9.20
CA GLY A 48 13.20 -8.06 9.02
C GLY A 48 12.36 -8.04 10.27
N VAL A 49 11.37 -8.91 10.32
CA VAL A 49 10.46 -9.03 11.46
C VAL A 49 10.39 -10.47 11.92
N VAL A 50 10.27 -10.64 13.22
CA VAL A 50 10.19 -11.95 13.88
C VAL A 50 9.01 -12.00 14.82
N ARG A 51 8.51 -13.21 15.06
CA ARG A 51 7.64 -13.51 16.19
C ARG A 51 8.00 -14.88 16.74
N VAL A 52 7.87 -15.05 18.06
CA VAL A 52 8.31 -16.27 18.74
C VAL A 52 7.14 -16.89 19.48
N PHE A 53 7.05 -18.22 19.45
CA PHE A 53 6.03 -19.00 20.14
C PHE A 53 6.70 -20.00 21.06
N ARG A 54 6.01 -20.44 22.12
CA ARG A 54 6.37 -21.70 22.77
C ARG A 54 6.12 -22.85 21.79
N ALA A 55 6.94 -23.89 21.84
CA ALA A 55 6.73 -25.08 21.02
C ALA A 55 5.31 -25.63 21.23
N GLY A 56 4.57 -25.83 20.13
CA GLY A 56 3.17 -26.26 20.13
C GLY A 56 2.14 -25.18 20.52
N GLY A 57 2.57 -23.96 20.84
CA GLY A 57 1.70 -22.82 21.13
C GLY A 57 1.38 -21.97 19.90
N ASP A 58 0.25 -21.27 19.97
CA ASP A 58 -0.28 -20.37 18.93
C ASP A 58 -0.27 -18.89 19.35
N LYS A 59 -0.05 -18.61 20.64
CA LYS A 59 0.08 -17.25 21.15
C LYS A 59 1.54 -16.78 21.05
N PRO A 60 1.80 -15.65 20.35
CA PRO A 60 3.15 -15.09 20.29
C PRO A 60 3.60 -14.61 21.68
N LEU A 61 4.89 -14.73 21.93
CA LEU A 61 5.58 -14.19 23.09
C LEU A 61 5.90 -12.71 22.88
N GLU A 62 5.89 -11.95 23.98
CA GLU A 62 6.45 -10.61 24.00
C GLU A 62 7.96 -10.68 23.82
N LEU A 63 8.51 -9.75 23.03
CA LEU A 63 9.94 -9.67 22.74
C LEU A 63 10.48 -8.33 23.25
N PRO A 64 10.67 -8.17 24.58
CA PRO A 64 11.15 -6.92 25.17
C PRO A 64 12.49 -6.53 24.54
N GLY A 65 12.69 -5.24 24.28
CA GLY A 65 13.89 -4.73 23.60
C GLY A 65 13.77 -4.65 22.08
N LEU A 66 12.88 -5.42 21.45
CA LEU A 66 12.58 -5.28 20.02
C LEU A 66 11.40 -4.33 19.79
N TYR A 67 11.43 -3.63 18.66
CA TYR A 67 10.37 -2.69 18.30
C TYR A 67 9.14 -3.43 17.77
N ASP A 68 7.97 -3.18 18.35
CA ASP A 68 6.70 -3.71 17.85
C ASP A 68 6.40 -3.14 16.45
N ARG A 69 6.40 -4.00 15.43
CA ARG A 69 6.11 -3.63 14.04
C ARG A 69 4.72 -2.99 13.91
N LEU A 70 3.80 -3.36 14.79
CA LEU A 70 2.39 -2.95 14.77
C LEU A 70 2.13 -1.82 15.78
N ARG A 71 3.17 -1.12 16.27
CA ARG A 71 3.04 0.06 17.12
C ARG A 71 2.04 1.06 16.52
N GLY A 72 1.08 1.49 17.33
CA GLY A 72 0.01 2.41 16.92
C GLY A 72 -1.22 1.72 16.32
N LEU A 73 -1.16 0.42 16.05
CA LEU A 73 -2.26 -0.39 15.56
C LEU A 73 -2.89 -1.22 16.69
N LYS A 74 -4.09 -1.74 16.41
CA LYS A 74 -4.81 -2.68 17.29
C LYS A 74 -4.97 -4.03 16.58
N PRO A 75 -3.90 -4.84 16.47
CA PRO A 75 -3.96 -6.09 15.73
C PRO A 75 -4.87 -7.12 16.40
N THR A 76 -5.44 -8.02 15.61
CA THR A 76 -6.08 -9.22 16.14
C THR A 76 -5.00 -10.17 16.69
N PRO A 77 -5.34 -11.07 17.62
CA PRO A 77 -4.36 -12.02 18.17
C PRO A 77 -3.63 -12.86 17.10
N ALA A 78 -4.29 -13.15 15.97
CA ALA A 78 -3.72 -13.95 14.87
C ALA A 78 -2.56 -13.27 14.13
N VAL A 79 -2.52 -11.94 14.13
CA VAL A 79 -1.52 -11.13 13.40
C VAL A 79 -0.57 -10.37 14.34
N ALA A 80 -0.74 -10.52 15.65
CA ALA A 80 0.08 -9.86 16.66
C ALA A 80 1.48 -10.49 16.80
N GLY A 81 2.34 -9.80 17.55
CA GLY A 81 3.64 -10.33 18.00
C GLY A 81 4.81 -10.17 17.02
N TRP A 82 4.58 -9.52 15.86
CA TRP A 82 5.67 -9.19 14.94
C TRP A 82 6.51 -8.04 15.50
N CYS A 83 7.79 -8.31 15.77
CA CYS A 83 8.77 -7.32 16.21
C CYS A 83 9.88 -7.16 15.16
N VAL A 84 10.38 -5.94 15.00
CA VAL A 84 11.47 -5.62 14.07
C VAL A 84 12.81 -6.09 14.63
N VAL A 85 13.59 -6.75 13.78
CA VAL A 85 15.01 -7.03 13.98
C VAL A 85 15.79 -6.20 12.96
N PRO A 86 16.54 -5.17 13.40
CA PRO A 86 17.41 -4.39 12.52
C PRO A 86 18.51 -5.26 11.91
N ALA A 87 19.15 -4.80 10.83
CA ALA A 87 20.25 -5.55 10.19
C ALA A 87 21.41 -5.84 11.16
N ALA A 88 21.69 -4.96 12.14
CA ALA A 88 22.71 -5.21 13.17
C ALA A 88 22.33 -6.33 14.16
N GLY A 89 21.11 -6.87 14.09
CA GLY A 89 20.48 -7.69 15.10
C GLY A 89 19.87 -6.87 16.24
N GLY A 90 19.02 -7.51 17.04
CA GLY A 90 18.37 -6.91 18.20
C GLY A 90 18.43 -7.83 19.41
N GLU A 91 18.49 -7.26 20.61
CA GLU A 91 18.50 -8.02 21.86
C GLU A 91 17.08 -8.20 22.39
N THR A 92 16.80 -9.38 22.92
CA THR A 92 15.53 -9.67 23.59
C THR A 92 15.70 -10.75 24.65
N THR A 93 14.66 -10.96 25.44
CA THR A 93 14.63 -11.96 26.50
C THR A 93 13.58 -13.01 26.16
N LEU A 94 13.98 -14.29 26.18
CA LEU A 94 13.14 -15.44 25.86
C LEU A 94 13.09 -16.43 27.03
N PRO A 95 11.99 -17.17 27.23
CA PRO A 95 11.92 -18.17 28.29
C PRO A 95 12.78 -19.40 27.95
N ARG A 96 13.44 -19.98 28.96
CA ARG A 96 14.25 -21.22 28.85
C ARG A 96 13.34 -22.42 28.59
N SER A 97 13.01 -22.62 27.32
CA SER A 97 12.07 -23.63 26.85
C SER A 97 12.33 -23.97 25.39
N LYS A 98 11.58 -24.95 24.86
CA LYS A 98 11.50 -25.14 23.41
C LYS A 98 10.59 -24.07 22.81
N LEU A 99 11.09 -23.39 21.80
CA LEU A 99 10.43 -22.27 21.12
C LEU A 99 10.42 -22.52 19.62
N ARG A 100 9.53 -21.79 18.94
CA ARG A 100 9.48 -21.70 17.49
C ARG A 100 9.59 -20.25 17.10
N ILE A 101 10.59 -19.89 16.31
CA ILE A 101 10.75 -18.54 15.77
C ILE A 101 10.26 -18.53 14.33
N GLU A 102 9.42 -17.55 14.00
CA GLU A 102 9.06 -17.22 12.64
C GLU A 102 9.71 -15.90 12.23
N ALA A 103 10.18 -15.81 10.98
CA ALA A 103 10.83 -14.61 10.47
C ALA A 103 10.58 -14.38 8.98
N VAL A 104 10.44 -13.10 8.61
CA VAL A 104 10.42 -12.63 7.21
C VAL A 104 11.19 -11.31 7.08
N SER A 105 11.71 -11.04 5.89
CA SER A 105 12.25 -9.74 5.46
C SER A 105 11.50 -9.34 4.19
N GLY A 106 10.64 -8.32 4.30
CA GLY A 106 9.76 -7.86 3.23
C GLY A 106 8.86 -8.95 2.62
N LEU A 107 8.56 -8.79 1.33
CA LEU A 107 7.88 -9.81 0.51
C LEU A 107 8.89 -10.75 -0.18
N GLU A 108 10.16 -10.36 -0.20
CA GLU A 108 11.24 -10.95 -0.98
C GLU A 108 11.73 -12.29 -0.42
N THR A 109 11.36 -12.65 0.81
CA THR A 109 11.81 -13.87 1.48
C THR A 109 10.67 -14.82 1.77
N ALA A 110 10.97 -16.12 1.84
CA ALA A 110 10.04 -17.12 2.36
C ALA A 110 9.85 -16.93 3.88
N LEU A 111 8.76 -17.46 4.43
CA LEU A 111 8.59 -17.54 5.88
C LEU A 111 9.61 -18.56 6.41
N ALA A 112 10.60 -18.09 7.17
CA ALA A 112 11.44 -18.97 7.95
C ALA A 112 10.69 -19.37 9.21
N ALA A 113 10.67 -20.66 9.53
CA ALA A 113 10.13 -21.20 10.77
C ALA A 113 11.15 -22.21 11.34
N GLU A 114 11.78 -21.86 12.45
CA GLU A 114 12.85 -22.66 13.07
C GLU A 114 12.48 -23.01 14.51
N GLU A 115 12.79 -24.24 14.92
CA GLU A 115 12.69 -24.67 16.33
C GLU A 115 13.98 -24.30 17.07
N LEU A 116 13.83 -23.75 18.27
CA LEU A 116 14.91 -23.34 19.15
C LEU A 116 14.78 -24.07 20.49
N ASP A 117 15.86 -24.67 20.98
CA ASP A 117 15.91 -25.27 22.31
C ASP A 117 16.80 -24.44 23.23
N LEU A 118 16.18 -23.65 24.11
CA LEU A 118 16.89 -22.75 25.04
C LEU A 118 16.99 -23.31 26.46
N ARG A 119 16.69 -24.60 26.66
CA ARG A 119 16.67 -25.21 28.00
C ARG A 119 18.07 -25.32 28.58
N MET A 120 19.02 -25.80 27.77
CA MET A 120 20.42 -26.05 28.15
C MET A 120 21.33 -25.24 27.24
N ASP A 121 22.36 -24.60 27.80
CA ASP A 121 23.40 -23.86 27.08
C ASP A 121 22.87 -22.95 25.94
N PRO A 122 21.93 -22.03 26.24
CA PRO A 122 21.32 -21.19 25.23
C PRO A 122 22.38 -20.33 24.53
N PRO A 123 22.32 -20.18 23.20
CA PRO A 123 23.28 -19.38 22.46
C PRO A 123 23.13 -17.90 22.80
N GLU A 124 24.24 -17.17 22.81
CA GLU A 124 24.22 -15.70 22.92
C GLU A 124 23.55 -15.08 21.69
N VAL A 125 23.72 -15.69 20.51
CA VAL A 125 23.17 -15.20 19.24
C VAL A 125 22.31 -16.27 18.57
N VAL A 126 21.04 -15.94 18.33
CA VAL A 126 20.12 -16.73 17.50
C VAL A 126 20.14 -16.16 16.09
N THR A 127 20.64 -16.94 15.12
CA THR A 127 20.70 -16.52 13.71
C THR A 127 19.67 -17.29 12.90
N VAL A 128 18.69 -16.59 12.34
CA VAL A 128 17.66 -17.16 11.45
C VAL A 128 18.04 -16.88 10.00
N LYS A 129 18.04 -17.92 9.16
CA LYS A 129 18.41 -17.80 7.74
C LYS A 129 17.17 -17.58 6.89
N LEU A 130 17.13 -16.46 6.16
CA LEU A 130 16.03 -16.10 5.29
C LEU A 130 16.36 -16.43 3.84
N ARG A 131 15.59 -17.35 3.24
CA ARG A 131 15.73 -17.68 1.83
C ARG A 131 14.95 -16.67 0.98
N ALA A 132 15.65 -15.99 0.06
CA ALA A 132 15.02 -15.12 -0.93
C ALA A 132 14.15 -15.95 -1.91
N ILE A 133 12.92 -15.50 -2.16
CA ILE A 133 12.01 -16.05 -3.17
C ILE A 133 12.09 -15.30 -4.50
N PHE A 134 12.43 -14.02 -4.45
CA PHE A 134 12.80 -13.20 -5.60
C PHE A 134 13.73 -12.08 -5.14
N ARG A 135 14.49 -11.53 -6.09
CA ARG A 135 15.50 -10.49 -5.84
C ARG A 135 15.24 -9.30 -6.77
N PRO A 136 14.42 -8.33 -6.36
CA PRO A 136 13.99 -7.23 -7.23
C PRO A 136 15.18 -6.41 -7.74
N GLU A 137 16.25 -6.31 -6.96
CA GLU A 137 17.49 -5.63 -7.32
C GLU A 137 18.20 -6.24 -8.54
N ARG A 138 18.00 -7.53 -8.85
CA ARG A 138 18.57 -8.17 -10.05
C ARG A 138 17.89 -7.70 -11.35
N SER A 139 16.76 -7.01 -11.25
CA SER A 139 15.98 -6.48 -12.38
C SER A 139 15.74 -4.97 -12.27
N ASP A 140 16.59 -4.26 -11.51
CA ASP A 140 16.46 -2.83 -11.22
C ASP A 140 15.11 -2.42 -10.60
N LEU A 141 14.38 -3.36 -9.99
CA LEU A 141 13.11 -3.07 -9.33
C LEU A 141 13.35 -2.52 -7.93
N VAL A 142 12.67 -1.42 -7.63
CA VAL A 142 12.76 -0.73 -6.35
C VAL A 142 11.38 -0.64 -5.71
N ALA A 143 11.23 -1.24 -4.53
CA ALA A 143 10.02 -1.17 -3.72
C ALA A 143 9.83 0.22 -3.11
N GLY A 144 8.65 0.80 -3.27
CA GLY A 144 8.24 1.99 -2.54
C GLY A 144 6.77 1.99 -2.14
N ASN A 145 6.40 2.83 -1.19
CA ASN A 145 5.02 3.05 -0.78
C ASN A 145 4.70 4.53 -0.94
N THR A 146 3.60 4.86 -1.62
CA THR A 146 3.28 6.22 -2.06
C THR A 146 2.39 7.00 -1.09
N HIS A 147 1.89 6.38 -0.02
CA HIS A 147 0.87 7.00 0.84
C HIS A 147 0.94 6.42 2.25
N LEU A 148 1.47 7.23 3.19
CA LEU A 148 1.54 6.89 4.60
C LEU A 148 1.28 8.10 5.50
N HIS A 149 0.41 7.89 6.48
CA HIS A 149 0.18 8.75 7.62
C HIS A 149 0.39 7.96 8.93
N LEU A 150 0.93 8.66 9.93
CA LEU A 150 1.09 8.18 11.30
C LEU A 150 0.32 9.12 12.23
N MET A 151 -0.49 8.54 13.12
CA MET A 151 -1.29 9.29 14.08
C MET A 151 -1.40 8.61 15.44
N ASN A 152 -1.76 9.35 16.48
CA ASN A 152 -2.01 8.82 17.82
C ASN A 152 -0.85 7.98 18.42
N ILE A 153 0.38 8.30 18.03
CA ILE A 153 1.61 7.77 18.63
C ILE A 153 2.49 8.95 19.06
N THR A 154 3.50 8.70 19.89
CA THR A 154 4.44 9.76 20.27
C THR A 154 5.34 10.14 19.10
N ALA A 155 5.98 11.31 19.16
CA ALA A 155 7.01 11.71 18.21
C ALA A 155 8.18 10.71 18.17
N GLU A 156 8.59 10.21 19.34
CA GLU A 156 9.64 9.20 19.48
C GLU A 156 9.24 7.88 18.83
N ASP A 157 8.00 7.42 19.04
CA ASP A 157 7.48 6.23 18.38
C ASP A 157 7.43 6.41 16.86
N ALA A 158 7.06 7.58 16.34
CA ALA A 158 7.04 7.83 14.90
C ALA A 158 8.46 7.80 14.30
N ASP A 159 9.44 8.41 14.96
CA ASP A 159 10.83 8.35 14.53
C ASP A 159 11.36 6.91 14.56
N ALA A 160 11.05 6.16 15.63
CA ALA A 160 11.41 4.75 15.76
C ALA A 160 10.72 3.89 14.70
N TYR A 161 9.46 4.17 14.39
CA TYR A 161 8.68 3.52 13.35
C TYR A 161 9.35 3.68 11.98
N LEU A 162 9.61 4.93 11.57
CA LEU A 162 10.19 5.25 10.26
C LEU A 162 11.64 4.78 10.13
N LYS A 163 12.38 4.65 11.24
CA LYS A 163 13.74 4.07 11.26
C LYS A 163 13.77 2.56 11.05
N GLN A 164 12.69 1.84 11.40
CA GLN A 164 12.74 0.39 11.57
C GLN A 164 11.80 -0.36 10.64
N VAL A 165 10.51 0.01 10.61
CA VAL A 165 9.48 -0.77 9.90
C VAL A 165 9.69 -0.74 8.39
N PRO A 166 9.92 0.41 7.72
CA PRO A 166 10.09 0.44 6.27
C PRO A 166 11.29 -0.40 5.80
N ALA A 167 12.40 -0.35 6.54
CA ALA A 167 13.60 -1.14 6.22
C ALA A 167 13.37 -2.64 6.41
N ALA A 168 12.70 -3.04 7.50
CA ALA A 168 12.32 -4.44 7.75
C ALA A 168 11.34 -5.00 6.70
N ASP A 169 10.47 -4.15 6.17
CA ASP A 169 9.56 -4.45 5.07
C ASP A 169 10.24 -4.41 3.68
N ARG A 170 11.54 -4.09 3.65
CA ARG A 170 12.40 -3.95 2.46
C ARG A 170 11.97 -2.84 1.48
N LEU A 171 11.25 -1.83 1.97
CA LEU A 171 11.01 -0.61 1.20
C LEU A 171 12.34 0.15 0.99
N ARG A 172 12.44 0.84 -0.14
CA ARG A 172 13.58 1.71 -0.47
C ARG A 172 13.16 3.15 -0.71
N VAL A 173 11.88 3.39 -0.97
CA VAL A 173 11.26 4.71 -1.08
C VAL A 173 9.98 4.72 -0.24
N LEU A 174 9.77 5.75 0.55
CA LEU A 174 8.56 5.90 1.34
C LEU A 174 8.08 7.36 1.28
N PHE A 175 6.84 7.55 0.87
CA PHE A 175 6.17 8.83 0.96
C PHE A 175 5.30 8.86 2.21
N ILE A 176 5.75 9.65 3.18
CA ILE A 176 4.87 10.11 4.26
C ILE A 176 4.13 11.35 3.78
N SER A 177 3.00 11.71 4.40
CA SER A 177 2.18 12.80 3.85
C SER A 177 1.59 13.69 4.92
N TYR A 178 1.79 14.98 4.70
CA TYR A 178 1.18 16.06 5.46
C TYR A 178 -0.30 16.16 5.07
N LEU A 179 -1.20 16.31 6.05
CA LEU A 179 -2.63 16.50 5.79
C LEU A 179 -3.25 17.39 6.86
N GLU A 180 -4.29 18.16 6.50
CA GLU A 180 -4.98 19.05 7.45
C GLU A 180 -6.46 18.71 7.61
N ARG A 181 -6.92 18.77 8.85
CA ARG A 181 -8.29 18.63 9.32
C ARG A 181 -8.44 19.29 10.67
N ILE A 182 -9.37 20.24 10.72
CA ILE A 182 -9.65 20.98 11.93
C ILE A 182 -9.92 20.02 13.09
N LYS A 183 -9.29 20.30 14.24
CA LYS A 183 -9.34 19.52 15.50
C LYS A 183 -8.66 18.15 15.48
N GLU A 184 -8.49 17.50 14.34
CA GLU A 184 -7.82 16.20 14.27
C GLU A 184 -6.30 16.30 14.06
N ASP A 185 -5.83 17.40 13.45
CA ASP A 185 -4.41 17.61 13.11
C ASP A 185 -3.43 17.45 14.26
N VAL A 186 -3.87 17.74 15.48
CA VAL A 186 -3.07 17.56 16.71
C VAL A 186 -2.59 16.11 16.89
N ASN A 187 -3.27 15.16 16.26
CA ASN A 187 -2.97 13.74 16.34
C ASN A 187 -2.15 13.23 15.16
N TYR A 188 -1.99 14.00 14.07
CA TYR A 188 -1.26 13.57 12.86
C TYR A 188 0.23 13.83 13.02
N VAL A 189 0.93 12.83 13.57
CA VAL A 189 2.35 12.90 13.89
C VAL A 189 3.20 13.15 12.64
N THR A 190 2.73 12.71 11.46
CA THR A 190 3.42 12.94 10.18
C THR A 190 3.60 14.43 9.84
N ASN A 191 2.71 15.30 10.31
CA ASN A 191 2.78 16.74 10.04
C ASN A 191 4.00 17.42 10.68
N ARG A 192 4.71 16.74 11.59
CA ARG A 192 5.94 17.26 12.22
C ARG A 192 7.13 17.30 11.26
N TYR A 193 7.16 16.46 10.24
CA TYR A 193 8.31 16.33 9.35
C TYR A 193 8.27 17.44 8.28
N PRO A 194 9.43 17.99 7.87
CA PRO A 194 9.47 18.99 6.82
C PRO A 194 9.01 18.39 5.48
N VAL A 195 8.35 19.20 4.65
CA VAL A 195 8.01 18.82 3.27
C VAL A 195 9.26 18.56 2.46
N GLY A 196 9.21 17.55 1.58
CA GLY A 196 10.32 17.12 0.75
C GLY A 196 11.17 16.03 1.41
N ASP A 197 12.45 15.98 1.07
CA ASP A 197 13.36 14.92 1.54
C ASP A 197 13.59 14.97 3.06
N VAL A 198 13.31 13.86 3.74
CA VAL A 198 13.50 13.72 5.19
C VAL A 198 14.81 12.97 5.46
N ALA A 199 15.91 13.74 5.39
CA ALA A 199 17.28 13.18 5.30
C ALA A 199 17.71 12.34 6.51
N GLU A 200 17.11 12.55 7.68
CA GLU A 200 17.45 11.81 8.91
C GLU A 200 17.24 10.29 8.80
N PHE A 201 16.36 9.85 7.91
CA PHE A 201 16.08 8.43 7.69
C PHE A 201 16.97 7.77 6.63
N ARG A 202 17.85 8.52 5.93
CA ARG A 202 18.69 7.97 4.85
C ARG A 202 19.62 6.85 5.31
N SER A 203 20.07 6.90 6.57
CA SER A 203 20.94 5.87 7.18
C SER A 203 20.28 4.50 7.29
N THR A 204 18.95 4.43 7.22
CA THR A 204 18.17 3.19 7.21
C THR A 204 18.24 2.45 5.87
N GLY A 205 18.73 3.12 4.81
CA GLY A 205 18.66 2.63 3.43
C GLY A 205 17.36 2.95 2.70
N VAL A 206 16.40 3.63 3.37
CA VAL A 206 15.12 4.07 2.82
C VAL A 206 15.15 5.58 2.54
N LEU A 207 14.75 5.98 1.33
CA LEU A 207 14.53 7.38 0.99
C LEU A 207 13.12 7.78 1.43
N VAL A 208 13.02 8.54 2.52
CA VAL A 208 11.77 9.08 3.03
C VAL A 208 11.58 10.50 2.47
N ASN A 209 10.42 10.76 1.88
CA ASN A 209 10.01 12.07 1.37
C ASN A 209 8.63 12.40 1.95
N ASN A 210 8.43 13.61 2.45
CA ASN A 210 7.16 14.07 2.97
C ASN A 210 6.41 14.88 1.90
N GLY A 211 5.38 14.28 1.34
CA GLY A 211 4.45 14.93 0.42
C GLY A 211 3.25 15.55 1.15
N GLU A 212 2.15 15.65 0.44
CA GLU A 212 0.89 16.18 0.95
C GLU A 212 -0.28 15.34 0.44
N GLU A 213 -1.26 15.02 1.29
CA GLU A 213 -2.58 14.59 0.83
C GLU A 213 -3.49 15.82 0.80
N HIS A 214 -3.78 16.32 -0.40
CA HIS A 214 -4.71 17.43 -0.60
C HIS A 214 -6.14 16.90 -0.70
N ARG A 215 -7.05 17.46 0.08
CA ARG A 215 -8.37 16.85 0.33
C ARG A 215 -9.51 17.83 0.16
N HIS A 216 -10.67 17.31 -0.26
CA HIS A 216 -11.95 18.00 -0.13
C HIS A 216 -13.00 17.07 0.48
N ASN A 217 -13.76 17.56 1.47
CA ASN A 217 -14.96 16.88 1.95
C ASN A 217 -16.13 17.85 2.14
N PHE A 218 -17.34 17.40 1.81
CA PHE A 218 -18.58 18.07 2.19
C PHE A 218 -18.84 18.03 3.71
N GLY A 219 -18.57 16.89 4.34
CA GLY A 219 -18.77 16.67 5.78
C GLY A 219 -17.49 16.35 6.53
N SER A 220 -17.58 16.06 7.82
CA SER A 220 -16.41 15.66 8.63
C SER A 220 -15.82 14.31 8.22
N LYS A 221 -16.47 13.54 7.35
CA LYS A 221 -15.98 12.29 6.76
C LYS A 221 -16.41 12.23 5.28
N GLY A 222 -15.93 11.21 4.57
CA GLY A 222 -16.11 11.05 3.13
C GLY A 222 -14.95 11.65 2.34
N GLU A 223 -15.17 11.82 1.04
CA GLU A 223 -14.11 12.17 0.08
C GLU A 223 -14.49 13.32 -0.85
N GLY A 224 -15.69 13.91 -0.71
CA GLY A 224 -16.12 15.11 -1.46
C GLY A 224 -15.68 15.12 -2.93
N TYR A 225 -15.01 16.19 -3.36
CA TYR A 225 -14.40 16.27 -4.69
C TYR A 225 -13.29 15.23 -4.87
N GLY A 226 -12.53 14.92 -3.83
CA GLY A 226 -11.57 13.83 -3.84
C GLY A 226 -10.39 14.10 -2.92
N HIS A 227 -9.50 13.11 -2.88
CA HIS A 227 -8.19 13.23 -2.26
C HIS A 227 -7.11 12.92 -3.30
N VAL A 228 -6.05 13.72 -3.32
CA VAL A 228 -4.91 13.57 -4.22
C VAL A 228 -3.60 13.69 -3.45
N MET A 229 -2.65 12.82 -3.74
CA MET A 229 -1.29 12.95 -3.20
C MET A 229 -0.47 13.87 -4.08
N PHE A 230 0.29 14.75 -3.44
CA PHE A 230 1.34 15.53 -4.05
C PHE A 230 2.70 15.05 -3.53
N LEU A 231 3.43 14.33 -4.39
CA LEU A 231 4.72 13.73 -4.05
C LEU A 231 5.88 14.58 -4.58
N ASP A 232 6.97 14.67 -3.82
CA ASP A 232 8.18 15.45 -4.14
C ASP A 232 7.94 16.96 -4.39
N ILE A 233 6.89 17.52 -3.79
CA ILE A 233 6.66 18.96 -3.73
C ILE A 233 7.76 19.66 -2.91
N LYS A 234 7.99 20.94 -3.18
CA LYS A 234 9.05 21.75 -2.56
C LYS A 234 8.53 22.63 -1.42
N ARG A 235 7.23 22.90 -1.40
CA ARG A 235 6.49 23.60 -0.35
C ARG A 235 5.07 23.06 -0.31
N LEU A 236 4.42 23.17 0.85
CA LEU A 236 2.99 22.85 0.98
C LEU A 236 2.19 23.65 -0.06
N VAL A 237 1.22 22.97 -0.66
CA VAL A 237 0.19 23.58 -1.48
C VAL A 237 -0.90 24.06 -0.54
N LYS A 238 -1.29 25.33 -0.64
CA LYS A 238 -2.21 25.95 0.33
C LYS A 238 -3.50 26.44 -0.33
N PRO A 239 -4.66 26.29 0.34
CA PRO A 239 -4.86 25.52 1.57
C PRO A 239 -4.67 24.00 1.34
N VAL A 240 -4.21 23.26 2.36
CA VAL A 240 -3.96 21.81 2.25
C VAL A 240 -5.26 21.03 2.14
N SER A 241 -6.33 21.54 2.74
CA SER A 241 -7.65 20.93 2.65
C SER A 241 -8.71 21.96 2.30
N LEU A 242 -9.74 21.48 1.62
CA LEU A 242 -10.89 22.20 1.14
C LEU A 242 -12.18 21.60 1.71
N GLY A 243 -13.25 22.38 1.64
CA GLY A 243 -14.57 21.96 2.06
C GLY A 243 -14.82 22.13 3.55
N SER A 244 -15.98 22.70 3.86
CA SER A 244 -16.34 23.15 5.21
C SER A 244 -16.30 22.03 6.26
N GLY A 245 -16.49 20.79 5.83
CA GLY A 245 -16.44 19.60 6.67
C GLY A 245 -15.06 19.27 7.24
N ILE A 246 -13.98 19.57 6.50
CA ILE A 246 -12.59 19.36 6.96
C ILE A 246 -12.03 20.63 7.61
N THR A 247 -12.29 21.80 7.03
CA THR A 247 -11.70 23.07 7.48
C THR A 247 -12.46 23.72 8.63
N GLY A 248 -13.66 23.23 8.97
CA GLY A 248 -14.51 23.78 10.03
C GLY A 248 -15.18 25.12 9.67
N GLY A 249 -15.05 25.57 8.43
CA GLY A 249 -15.62 26.83 7.92
C GLY A 249 -15.34 27.01 6.43
N GLY A 250 -15.96 28.01 5.81
CA GLY A 250 -15.89 28.24 4.36
C GLY A 250 -16.96 27.48 3.57
N ASP A 251 -16.72 27.42 2.26
CA ASP A 251 -17.63 26.94 1.22
C ASP A 251 -16.89 25.97 0.28
N ASP A 252 -17.64 25.27 -0.56
CA ASP A 252 -17.17 24.29 -1.53
C ASP A 252 -16.86 24.93 -2.90
N ASP A 253 -16.55 26.22 -2.93
CA ASP A 253 -16.37 27.01 -4.15
C ASP A 253 -15.06 26.72 -4.91
N ARG A 254 -14.20 25.83 -4.39
CA ARG A 254 -12.87 25.55 -4.92
C ARG A 254 -12.74 24.09 -5.37
N PRO A 255 -12.46 23.83 -6.67
CA PRO A 255 -12.14 22.48 -7.13
C PRO A 255 -10.72 22.10 -6.71
N LEU A 256 -10.33 20.84 -6.85
CA LEU A 256 -8.96 20.37 -6.55
C LEU A 256 -7.94 20.89 -7.58
N ARG A 257 -8.41 21.19 -8.79
CA ARG A 257 -7.58 21.51 -9.97
C ARG A 257 -6.49 22.58 -9.75
N PRO A 258 -6.75 23.74 -9.11
CA PRO A 258 -5.72 24.76 -8.91
C PRO A 258 -4.56 24.27 -8.04
N GLN A 259 -4.85 23.46 -7.02
CA GLN A 259 -3.84 22.88 -6.13
C GLN A 259 -3.07 21.75 -6.81
N ILE A 260 -3.75 20.93 -7.62
CA ILE A 260 -3.11 19.97 -8.52
C ILE A 260 -2.11 20.69 -9.45
N ASP A 261 -2.50 21.84 -10.01
CA ASP A 261 -1.64 22.60 -10.92
C ASP A 261 -0.46 23.28 -10.20
N ASP A 262 -0.64 23.76 -8.97
CA ASP A 262 0.46 24.27 -8.14
C ASP A 262 1.47 23.14 -7.82
N ALA A 263 0.99 21.97 -7.38
CA ALA A 263 1.85 20.81 -7.12
C ALA A 263 2.68 20.42 -8.35
N ARG A 264 2.05 20.35 -9.53
CA ARG A 264 2.74 20.09 -10.80
C ARG A 264 3.72 21.19 -11.17
N GLY A 265 3.38 22.45 -10.91
CA GLY A 265 4.26 23.60 -11.11
C GLY A 265 5.54 23.55 -10.27
N GLN A 266 5.51 22.84 -9.14
CA GLN A 266 6.70 22.56 -8.33
C GLN A 266 7.54 21.37 -8.83
N GLY A 267 7.12 20.71 -9.91
CA GLY A 267 7.69 19.44 -10.37
C GLY A 267 7.18 18.21 -9.61
N GLY A 268 6.15 18.39 -8.76
CA GLY A 268 5.53 17.32 -7.99
C GLY A 268 4.86 16.27 -8.88
N THR A 269 4.70 15.07 -8.35
CA THR A 269 3.96 13.98 -8.97
C THR A 269 2.60 13.84 -8.29
N VAL A 270 1.52 13.82 -9.06
CA VAL A 270 0.14 13.84 -8.55
C VAL A 270 -0.50 12.46 -8.68
N LEU A 271 -0.91 11.87 -7.57
CA LEU A 271 -1.59 10.58 -7.55
C LEU A 271 -3.04 10.79 -7.11
N TRP A 272 -3.98 10.10 -7.75
CA TRP A 272 -5.34 10.00 -7.23
C TRP A 272 -5.41 8.91 -6.16
N CYS A 273 -6.05 9.20 -5.02
CA CYS A 273 -6.14 8.28 -3.88
C CYS A 273 -7.44 7.46 -3.89
N HIS A 274 -7.46 6.38 -3.12
CA HIS A 274 -8.67 5.67 -2.71
C HIS A 274 -9.50 5.15 -3.90
N ASN A 275 -8.81 4.73 -4.96
CA ASN A 275 -9.38 4.07 -6.12
C ASN A 275 -10.45 4.91 -6.86
N ALA A 276 -11.71 4.59 -6.59
CA ALA A 276 -12.88 5.09 -7.25
C ALA A 276 -13.58 6.15 -6.40
N TRP A 277 -12.97 6.69 -5.36
CA TRP A 277 -13.61 7.69 -4.50
C TRP A 277 -13.30 9.12 -4.95
N GLY A 278 -14.20 10.05 -4.60
CA GLY A 278 -14.16 11.44 -5.01
C GLY A 278 -14.82 11.72 -6.36
N PHE A 279 -15.44 12.90 -6.45
CA PHE A 279 -16.24 13.33 -7.60
C PHE A 279 -15.41 13.88 -8.77
N GLU A 280 -14.23 14.47 -8.53
CA GLU A 280 -13.35 15.04 -9.56
C GLU A 280 -12.42 14.00 -10.23
N ASN A 281 -12.49 12.72 -9.83
CA ASN A 281 -11.53 11.73 -10.30
C ASN A 281 -11.54 11.57 -11.84
N VAL A 282 -12.74 11.54 -12.45
CA VAL A 282 -12.89 11.39 -13.90
C VAL A 282 -12.41 12.64 -14.62
N SER A 283 -12.81 13.84 -14.14
CA SER A 283 -12.44 15.10 -14.80
C SER A 283 -10.94 15.34 -14.78
N GLU A 284 -10.28 15.16 -13.64
CA GLU A 284 -8.84 15.45 -13.53
C GLU A 284 -7.98 14.39 -14.22
N THR A 285 -8.42 13.14 -14.20
CA THR A 285 -7.71 12.07 -14.93
C THR A 285 -7.83 12.27 -16.44
N LEU A 286 -9.03 12.54 -16.97
CA LEU A 286 -9.21 12.77 -18.41
C LEU A 286 -8.55 14.08 -18.89
N ALA A 287 -8.43 15.08 -18.02
CA ALA A 287 -7.65 16.29 -18.29
C ALA A 287 -6.12 16.04 -18.30
N GLY A 288 -5.66 14.83 -17.98
CA GLY A 288 -4.24 14.47 -17.97
C GLY A 288 -3.45 15.07 -16.81
N ARG A 289 -4.11 15.38 -15.69
CA ARG A 289 -3.46 15.99 -14.52
C ARG A 289 -2.99 14.98 -13.47
N ILE A 290 -3.52 13.76 -13.54
CA ILE A 290 -3.17 12.65 -12.64
C ILE A 290 -2.07 11.80 -13.28
N ASP A 291 -0.97 11.61 -12.56
CA ASP A 291 0.22 10.90 -13.04
C ASP A 291 0.18 9.40 -12.75
N ALA A 292 -0.57 8.96 -11.72
CA ALA A 292 -0.84 7.55 -11.41
C ALA A 292 -2.08 7.40 -10.49
N LEU A 293 -2.64 6.19 -10.41
CA LEU A 293 -3.80 5.89 -9.56
C LEU A 293 -3.43 4.94 -8.43
N ASN A 294 -3.65 5.34 -7.18
CA ASN A 294 -3.65 4.40 -6.06
C ASN A 294 -4.94 3.58 -6.09
N VAL A 295 -4.83 2.32 -6.54
CA VAL A 295 -5.98 1.41 -6.69
C VAL A 295 -6.47 0.85 -5.38
N PHE A 296 -5.57 0.62 -4.42
CA PHE A 296 -5.90 0.20 -3.06
C PHE A 296 -4.94 0.91 -2.12
N ASP A 297 -5.47 1.46 -1.03
CA ASP A 297 -4.67 2.10 0.02
C ASP A 297 -4.85 1.33 1.33
N GLY A 298 -4.06 0.27 1.50
CA GLY A 298 -4.10 -0.62 2.66
C GLY A 298 -5.24 -1.66 2.68
N THR A 299 -6.36 -1.39 2.00
CA THR A 299 -7.49 -2.33 1.87
C THR A 299 -8.07 -2.37 0.47
N ARG A 300 -8.56 -3.55 0.08
CA ARG A 300 -9.17 -3.78 -1.22
C ARG A 300 -10.60 -3.27 -1.25
N THR A 301 -10.75 -1.97 -1.52
CA THR A 301 -12.06 -1.32 -1.67
C THR A 301 -12.36 -1.06 -3.14
N GLY A 302 -13.46 -1.66 -3.63
CA GLY A 302 -13.81 -1.67 -5.06
C GLY A 302 -13.01 -2.68 -5.88
N THR A 303 -13.10 -2.57 -7.20
CA THR A 303 -12.41 -3.44 -8.16
C THR A 303 -11.57 -2.61 -9.15
N TYR A 304 -10.75 -3.27 -9.97
CA TYR A 304 -10.04 -2.59 -11.06
C TYR A 304 -11.02 -2.19 -12.18
N GLU A 305 -12.04 -3.00 -12.41
CA GLU A 305 -13.11 -2.83 -13.41
C GLU A 305 -13.99 -1.60 -13.12
N ASP A 306 -14.17 -1.25 -11.84
CA ASP A 306 -15.00 -0.13 -11.43
C ASP A 306 -14.35 1.25 -11.64
N SER A 307 -13.03 1.27 -11.85
CA SER A 307 -12.24 2.50 -11.92
C SER A 307 -11.09 2.39 -12.92
N TYR A 308 -10.00 1.72 -12.55
CA TYR A 308 -8.73 1.72 -13.25
C TYR A 308 -8.88 1.32 -14.72
N TYR A 309 -9.58 0.22 -15.00
CA TYR A 309 -9.79 -0.26 -16.35
C TYR A 309 -10.67 0.66 -17.19
N ARG A 310 -11.59 1.40 -16.57
CA ARG A 310 -12.40 2.36 -17.32
C ARG A 310 -11.50 3.46 -17.92
N PHE A 311 -10.49 3.93 -17.18
CA PHE A 311 -9.52 4.91 -17.69
C PHE A 311 -8.69 4.32 -18.84
N LEU A 312 -8.18 3.11 -18.69
CA LEU A 312 -7.44 2.43 -19.75
C LEU A 312 -8.31 2.20 -21.00
N ASN A 313 -9.57 1.81 -20.79
CA ASN A 313 -10.55 1.54 -21.84
C ASN A 313 -11.01 2.79 -22.60
N VAL A 314 -10.76 3.99 -22.08
CA VAL A 314 -10.91 5.24 -22.84
C VAL A 314 -9.56 5.81 -23.30
N GLY A 315 -8.52 4.97 -23.38
CA GLY A 315 -7.25 5.29 -24.01
C GLY A 315 -6.29 6.10 -23.15
N MET A 316 -6.54 6.18 -21.83
CA MET A 316 -5.59 6.77 -20.89
C MET A 316 -4.41 5.83 -20.67
N ARG A 317 -3.21 6.39 -20.63
CA ARG A 317 -2.01 5.69 -20.18
C ARG A 317 -1.76 6.04 -18.72
N LEU A 318 -2.56 5.44 -17.85
CA LEU A 318 -2.53 5.70 -16.41
C LEU A 318 -1.76 4.58 -15.70
N PRO A 319 -0.58 4.86 -15.12
CA PRO A 319 0.16 3.91 -14.30
C PRO A 319 -0.62 3.48 -13.06
N ILE A 320 -0.41 2.23 -12.65
CA ILE A 320 -0.92 1.72 -11.38
C ILE A 320 0.01 2.07 -10.23
N SER A 321 -0.57 2.40 -9.07
CA SER A 321 0.13 2.74 -7.84
C SER A 321 -0.64 2.19 -6.62
N THR A 322 -0.02 2.21 -5.45
CA THR A 322 -0.65 1.85 -4.17
C THR A 322 0.17 2.41 -3.02
N GLY A 323 -0.51 2.77 -1.94
CA GLY A 323 0.10 2.97 -0.63
C GLY A 323 -0.75 2.32 0.45
N THR A 324 -0.60 2.80 1.68
CA THR A 324 -1.27 2.22 2.85
C THR A 324 -2.31 3.13 3.49
N ASP A 325 -2.28 4.43 3.13
CA ASP A 325 -2.98 5.53 3.80
C ASP A 325 -2.52 5.70 5.26
N TRP A 326 -2.73 4.70 6.13
CA TRP A 326 -2.43 4.76 7.57
C TRP A 326 -1.57 3.59 8.03
N PHE A 327 -0.33 3.81 8.49
CA PHE A 327 0.59 2.74 8.92
C PHE A 327 0.84 1.63 7.87
N LEU A 328 2.00 0.95 7.93
CA LEU A 328 2.33 -0.19 7.06
C LEU A 328 1.71 -1.51 7.57
N TYR A 329 0.39 -1.66 7.44
CA TYR A 329 -0.35 -2.81 7.98
C TYR A 329 -0.69 -3.92 6.98
N ASP A 330 -0.32 -3.79 5.70
CA ASP A 330 -0.73 -4.76 4.69
C ASP A 330 0.36 -5.13 3.68
N PHE A 331 1.58 -4.61 3.83
CA PHE A 331 2.69 -4.74 2.87
C PHE A 331 2.49 -4.08 1.49
N SER A 332 1.46 -3.27 1.26
CA SER A 332 1.22 -2.57 -0.01
C SER A 332 2.43 -1.74 -0.45
N ARG A 333 2.81 -1.95 -1.71
CA ARG A 333 3.95 -1.29 -2.34
C ARG A 333 3.83 -1.26 -3.86
N VAL A 334 4.59 -0.35 -4.45
CA VAL A 334 4.90 -0.28 -5.87
C VAL A 334 6.34 -0.77 -6.08
N TYR A 335 6.55 -1.74 -6.97
CA TYR A 335 7.87 -2.01 -7.52
C TYR A 335 8.01 -1.23 -8.83
N ALA A 336 8.94 -0.28 -8.88
CA ALA A 336 9.24 0.50 -10.08
C ALA A 336 10.64 0.16 -10.64
N LYS A 337 10.80 0.10 -11.96
CA LYS A 337 12.08 -0.22 -12.63
C LYS A 337 12.93 1.04 -12.76
N VAL A 338 14.01 1.13 -11.98
CA VAL A 338 14.87 2.31 -11.84
C VAL A 338 16.33 1.97 -12.20
N PRO A 339 16.66 1.88 -13.50
CA PRO A 339 18.02 1.61 -13.93
C PRO A 339 18.95 2.78 -13.59
N GLY A 340 20.22 2.48 -13.32
CA GLY A 340 21.24 3.51 -13.11
C GLY A 340 21.15 4.24 -11.75
N GLY A 341 20.69 3.54 -10.71
CA GLY A 341 20.75 3.99 -9.31
C GLY A 341 19.54 4.78 -8.82
N LEU A 342 19.22 4.60 -7.55
CA LEU A 342 18.00 5.12 -6.91
C LEU A 342 18.14 6.59 -6.48
N THR A 343 17.20 7.41 -6.93
CA THR A 343 16.83 8.70 -6.32
C THR A 343 15.30 8.84 -6.33
N VAL A 344 14.74 9.70 -5.47
CA VAL A 344 13.28 9.97 -5.45
C VAL A 344 12.77 10.41 -6.84
N PRO A 345 13.41 11.38 -7.54
CA PRO A 345 12.97 11.77 -8.88
C PRO A 345 13.03 10.65 -9.91
N LYS A 346 14.07 9.79 -9.87
CA LYS A 346 14.19 8.66 -10.81
C LYS A 346 13.11 7.59 -10.54
N TRP A 347 12.80 7.33 -9.28
CA TRP A 347 11.73 6.41 -8.90
C TRP A 347 10.36 6.93 -9.35
N LEU A 348 10.06 8.20 -9.10
CA LEU A 348 8.84 8.85 -9.58
C LEU A 348 8.77 8.90 -11.11
N ALA A 349 9.89 9.12 -11.81
CA ALA A 349 9.91 9.06 -13.27
C ALA A 349 9.59 7.66 -13.82
N ALA A 350 10.04 6.59 -13.15
CA ALA A 350 9.68 5.22 -13.51
C ALA A 350 8.19 4.94 -13.27
N LEU A 351 7.65 5.40 -12.13
CA LEU A 351 6.21 5.34 -11.83
C LEU A 351 5.38 6.04 -12.92
N LYS A 352 5.69 7.30 -13.22
CA LYS A 352 4.99 8.10 -14.25
C LYS A 352 5.06 7.49 -15.65
N ALA A 353 6.13 6.76 -15.94
CA ALA A 353 6.29 6.05 -17.21
C ALA A 353 5.56 4.70 -17.27
N GLY A 354 4.84 4.30 -16.21
CA GLY A 354 4.17 3.00 -16.15
C GLY A 354 5.12 1.81 -16.02
N ARG A 355 6.41 2.04 -15.70
CA ARG A 355 7.40 0.97 -15.50
C ARG A 355 7.30 0.40 -14.08
N CYS A 356 6.09 0.05 -13.66
CA CYS A 356 5.79 -0.32 -12.29
C CYS A 356 4.64 -1.33 -12.15
N GLN A 357 4.56 -1.96 -10.99
CA GLN A 357 3.45 -2.81 -10.55
C GLN A 357 3.07 -2.49 -9.10
N ALA A 358 1.80 -2.68 -8.75
CA ALA A 358 1.28 -2.50 -7.40
C ALA A 358 0.97 -3.87 -6.78
N THR A 359 1.42 -4.12 -5.56
CA THR A 359 1.20 -5.42 -4.90
C THR A 359 1.37 -5.37 -3.38
N ASN A 360 0.75 -6.33 -2.69
CA ASN A 360 1.12 -6.73 -1.33
C ASN A 360 1.54 -8.21 -1.23
N SER A 361 1.99 -8.77 -2.37
CA SER A 361 2.31 -10.17 -2.74
C SER A 361 1.31 -10.69 -3.79
N PRO A 362 1.77 -11.37 -4.87
CA PRO A 362 3.15 -11.71 -5.28
C PRO A 362 3.83 -10.64 -6.17
N LEU A 363 5.10 -10.86 -6.52
CA LEU A 363 5.77 -10.13 -7.60
C LEU A 363 5.34 -10.68 -8.96
N LEU A 364 4.98 -9.79 -9.89
CA LEU A 364 4.57 -10.11 -11.26
C LEU A 364 5.62 -9.69 -12.30
N THR A 365 5.54 -10.30 -13.49
CA THR A 365 6.14 -9.81 -14.73
C THR A 365 5.10 -9.75 -15.83
N LEU A 366 5.32 -8.93 -16.86
CA LEU A 366 4.52 -8.95 -18.08
C LEU A 366 5.36 -8.46 -19.26
N THR A 367 5.28 -9.18 -20.38
CA THR A 367 5.78 -8.73 -21.67
C THR A 367 4.82 -9.06 -22.81
N VAL A 368 4.76 -8.21 -23.83
CA VAL A 368 4.00 -8.43 -25.08
C VAL A 368 4.95 -8.24 -26.26
N ASP A 369 5.27 -9.31 -27.00
CA ASP A 369 6.27 -9.28 -28.07
C ASP A 369 7.60 -8.63 -27.64
N GLY A 370 8.05 -8.92 -26.41
CA GLY A 370 9.28 -8.37 -25.84
C GLY A 370 9.19 -6.92 -25.35
N LYS A 371 8.04 -6.25 -25.48
CA LYS A 371 7.76 -4.96 -24.83
C LYS A 371 7.44 -5.16 -23.36
N GLU A 372 7.93 -4.28 -22.50
CA GLU A 372 7.74 -4.34 -21.04
C GLU A 372 6.59 -3.44 -20.58
N ILE A 373 6.16 -3.60 -19.32
CA ILE A 373 5.14 -2.74 -18.69
C ILE A 373 5.49 -1.25 -18.85
N GLY A 374 4.49 -0.45 -19.27
CA GLY A 374 4.65 0.96 -19.62
C GLY A 374 4.99 1.22 -21.09
N ASP A 375 5.47 0.22 -21.84
CA ASP A 375 5.77 0.38 -23.26
C ASP A 375 4.51 0.40 -24.15
N VAL A 376 4.71 0.86 -25.39
CA VAL A 376 3.70 0.86 -26.44
C VAL A 376 4.18 0.03 -27.63
N LEU A 377 3.37 -0.96 -28.02
CA LEU A 377 3.49 -1.67 -29.29
C LEU A 377 2.65 -0.93 -30.34
N ASN A 378 3.30 -0.46 -31.41
CA ASN A 378 2.61 0.21 -32.51
C ASN A 378 2.39 -0.78 -33.66
N LEU A 379 1.14 -1.01 -34.04
CA LEU A 379 0.74 -1.91 -35.13
C LEU A 379 0.00 -1.12 -36.21
N SER A 380 0.28 -1.42 -37.49
CA SER A 380 -0.44 -0.87 -38.63
C SER A 380 -1.44 -1.85 -39.25
N GLU A 381 -1.25 -3.13 -39.00
CA GLU A 381 -2.04 -4.23 -39.54
C GLU A 381 -2.24 -5.32 -38.47
N PRO A 382 -3.23 -6.22 -38.64
CA PRO A 382 -3.44 -7.31 -37.71
C PRO A 382 -2.20 -8.15 -37.44
N LYS A 383 -1.95 -8.46 -36.16
CA LYS A 383 -0.78 -9.22 -35.74
C LYS A 383 -1.13 -10.20 -34.62
N THR A 384 -0.56 -11.40 -34.66
CA THR A 384 -0.55 -12.28 -33.48
C THR A 384 0.64 -11.91 -32.62
N VAL A 385 0.37 -11.52 -31.37
CA VAL A 385 1.40 -11.17 -30.39
C VAL A 385 1.49 -12.25 -29.33
N ARG A 386 2.68 -12.40 -28.77
CA ARG A 386 2.97 -13.31 -27.67
C ARG A 386 2.96 -12.53 -26.36
N VAL A 387 2.02 -12.86 -25.48
CA VAL A 387 1.90 -12.31 -24.13
C VAL A 387 2.47 -13.31 -23.13
N GLU A 388 3.42 -12.88 -22.31
CA GLU A 388 4.03 -13.70 -21.25
C GLU A 388 3.94 -12.99 -19.90
N THR A 389 3.58 -13.75 -18.87
CA THR A 389 3.56 -13.26 -17.49
C THR A 389 3.99 -14.36 -16.52
N THR A 390 4.61 -13.95 -15.43
CA THR A 390 4.92 -14.81 -14.29
C THR A 390 4.47 -14.15 -12.99
N ALA A 391 4.19 -14.98 -11.99
CA ALA A 391 3.98 -14.56 -10.62
C ALA A 391 4.86 -15.38 -9.70
N THR A 392 5.46 -14.76 -8.68
CA THR A 392 6.26 -15.46 -7.64
C THR A 392 6.02 -14.80 -6.29
N GLY A 393 5.64 -15.59 -5.30
CA GLY A 393 5.29 -15.10 -3.98
C GLY A 393 5.41 -16.15 -2.88
N ARG A 394 5.33 -15.68 -1.63
CA ARG A 394 5.39 -16.51 -0.43
C ARG A 394 4.05 -17.21 -0.13
N HIS A 395 2.94 -16.65 -0.61
CA HIS A 395 1.59 -17.10 -0.32
C HIS A 395 0.94 -17.74 -1.54
N ASP A 396 -0.01 -18.64 -1.31
CA ASP A 396 -0.92 -19.13 -2.36
C ASP A 396 -1.75 -17.98 -2.89
N PHE A 397 -1.34 -17.40 -4.02
CA PHE A 397 -2.06 -16.35 -4.70
C PHE A 397 -3.14 -16.87 -5.65
N GLN A 398 -3.44 -18.17 -5.58
CA GLN A 398 -4.54 -18.88 -6.24
C GLN A 398 -4.48 -18.88 -7.78
N LYS A 399 -4.61 -17.73 -8.44
CA LYS A 399 -4.63 -17.64 -9.91
C LYS A 399 -3.84 -16.43 -10.40
N LEU A 400 -3.00 -16.65 -11.41
CA LEU A 400 -2.42 -15.61 -12.27
C LEU A 400 -3.31 -15.43 -13.51
N GLN A 401 -3.60 -14.19 -13.88
CA GLN A 401 -4.47 -13.84 -14.99
C GLN A 401 -3.79 -12.88 -15.98
N ILE A 402 -4.01 -13.11 -17.28
CA ILE A 402 -3.80 -12.08 -18.31
C ILE A 402 -5.13 -11.37 -18.57
N VAL A 403 -5.07 -10.04 -18.56
CA VAL A 403 -6.18 -9.14 -18.86
C VAL A 403 -5.91 -8.43 -20.18
N GLU A 404 -6.88 -8.43 -21.09
CA GLU A 404 -6.90 -7.64 -22.32
C GLU A 404 -8.13 -6.72 -22.30
N ASN A 405 -7.93 -5.41 -22.39
CA ASN A 405 -9.03 -4.43 -22.45
C ASN A 405 -10.08 -4.58 -21.32
N GLY A 406 -9.63 -5.02 -20.14
CA GLY A 406 -10.46 -5.23 -18.96
C GLY A 406 -11.10 -6.61 -18.85
N GLN A 407 -10.87 -7.50 -19.81
CA GLN A 407 -11.36 -8.88 -19.81
C GLN A 407 -10.24 -9.87 -19.52
N VAL A 408 -10.49 -10.85 -18.65
CA VAL A 408 -9.55 -11.94 -18.39
C VAL A 408 -9.58 -12.91 -19.57
N ILE A 409 -8.49 -13.01 -20.31
CA ILE A 409 -8.41 -13.88 -21.50
C ILE A 409 -7.77 -15.24 -21.21
N GLN A 410 -7.03 -15.37 -20.10
CA GLN A 410 -6.50 -16.64 -19.61
C GLN A 410 -6.19 -16.55 -18.12
N SER A 411 -6.31 -17.69 -17.41
CA SER A 411 -5.93 -17.86 -16.02
C SER A 411 -5.09 -19.13 -15.86
N GLU A 412 -4.11 -19.12 -14.95
CA GLU A 412 -3.31 -20.29 -14.56
C GLU A 412 -3.27 -20.38 -13.03
N PRO A 413 -3.51 -21.56 -12.41
CA PRO A 413 -3.41 -21.72 -10.97
C PRO A 413 -1.96 -21.58 -10.47
N ALA A 414 -1.80 -21.02 -9.27
CA ALA A 414 -0.54 -21.01 -8.55
C ALA A 414 -0.13 -22.44 -8.17
N LYS A 415 1.17 -22.73 -8.26
CA LYS A 415 1.75 -24.03 -7.85
C LYS A 415 2.83 -23.78 -6.81
N GLU A 416 2.79 -24.57 -5.75
CA GLU A 416 3.78 -24.54 -4.68
C GLU A 416 4.94 -25.47 -5.03
N LYS A 417 6.16 -24.96 -4.83
CA LYS A 417 7.37 -25.77 -4.86
C LYS A 417 8.37 -25.21 -3.86
N ASP A 418 8.86 -26.08 -2.99
CA ASP A 418 9.89 -25.80 -1.99
C ASP A 418 9.53 -24.61 -1.07
N GLY A 419 8.26 -24.32 -0.79
CA GLY A 419 7.78 -23.18 0.00
C GLY A 419 7.65 -21.87 -0.80
N VAL A 420 7.61 -21.94 -2.13
CA VAL A 420 7.43 -20.78 -3.03
C VAL A 420 6.26 -21.05 -3.96
N TRP A 421 5.33 -20.10 -4.02
CA TRP A 421 4.22 -20.14 -4.96
C TRP A 421 4.60 -19.45 -6.25
N SER A 422 4.35 -20.12 -7.38
CA SER A 422 4.65 -19.58 -8.70
C SER A 422 3.62 -19.98 -9.75
N ALA A 423 3.49 -19.14 -10.77
CA ALA A 423 2.70 -19.41 -11.96
C ALA A 423 3.37 -18.75 -13.16
N ARG A 424 3.27 -19.39 -14.33
CA ARG A 424 3.71 -18.83 -15.62
C ARG A 424 2.61 -19.04 -16.63
N LEU A 425 2.32 -18.00 -17.40
CA LEU A 425 1.31 -18.02 -18.44
C LEU A 425 1.93 -17.43 -19.72
N VAL A 426 1.70 -18.12 -20.83
CA VAL A 426 2.07 -17.69 -22.18
C VAL A 426 0.84 -17.85 -23.06
N ARG A 427 0.48 -16.79 -23.78
CA ARG A 427 -0.68 -16.78 -24.68
C ARG A 427 -0.35 -16.05 -25.97
N GLU A 428 -0.71 -16.67 -27.10
CA GLU A 428 -0.78 -15.97 -28.38
C GLU A 428 -2.15 -15.30 -28.53
N VAL A 429 -2.15 -14.03 -28.90
CA VAL A 429 -3.36 -13.21 -29.04
C VAL A 429 -3.32 -12.53 -30.40
N ARG A 430 -4.36 -12.76 -31.22
CA ARG A 430 -4.54 -12.03 -32.46
C ARG A 430 -5.13 -10.66 -32.15
N LEU A 431 -4.44 -9.61 -32.57
CA LEU A 431 -4.87 -8.23 -32.44
C LEU A 431 -5.32 -7.70 -33.78
N ASP A 432 -6.60 -7.35 -33.88
CA ASP A 432 -7.20 -6.68 -35.03
C ASP A 432 -7.56 -5.20 -34.73
N GLY A 433 -7.13 -4.69 -33.56
CA GLY A 433 -7.42 -3.33 -33.10
C GLY A 433 -6.55 -2.90 -31.91
N PRO A 434 -6.76 -1.67 -31.40
CA PRO A 434 -6.04 -1.16 -30.24
C PRO A 434 -6.32 -2.03 -29.01
N ALA A 435 -5.32 -2.17 -28.14
CA ALA A 435 -5.45 -2.96 -26.93
C ALA A 435 -4.57 -2.43 -25.79
N TRP A 436 -4.78 -2.94 -24.60
CA TRP A 436 -3.78 -2.96 -23.54
C TRP A 436 -3.81 -4.32 -22.85
N PHE A 437 -2.65 -4.76 -22.37
CA PHE A 437 -2.49 -6.00 -21.62
C PHE A 437 -1.99 -5.69 -20.21
N ALA A 438 -2.55 -6.37 -19.21
CA ALA A 438 -2.02 -6.37 -17.86
C ALA A 438 -1.99 -7.79 -17.29
N ALA A 439 -1.17 -7.99 -16.26
CA ALA A 439 -1.19 -9.20 -15.46
C ALA A 439 -1.69 -8.88 -14.05
N ARG A 440 -2.51 -9.76 -13.48
CA ARG A 440 -2.98 -9.65 -12.10
C ARG A 440 -3.13 -11.01 -11.43
N ILE A 441 -3.38 -11.00 -10.13
CA ILE A 441 -3.90 -12.18 -9.42
C ILE A 441 -5.39 -12.08 -9.12
N ASP A 442 -6.04 -13.23 -8.97
CA ASP A 442 -7.38 -13.38 -8.41
C ASP A 442 -7.28 -14.29 -7.18
N SER A 443 -7.39 -13.69 -6.00
CA SER A 443 -7.08 -14.36 -4.73
C SER A 443 -7.91 -13.83 -3.56
N ASP A 444 -8.39 -14.72 -2.69
CA ASP A 444 -8.93 -14.37 -1.36
C ASP A 444 -7.96 -14.69 -0.20
N ALA A 445 -6.81 -15.30 -0.51
CA ALA A 445 -5.75 -15.56 0.45
C ALA A 445 -5.26 -14.28 1.15
N LYS A 446 -4.59 -14.45 2.29
CA LYS A 446 -4.13 -13.35 3.15
C LYS A 446 -2.63 -13.45 3.43
N ASN A 447 -1.99 -12.31 3.61
CA ASN A 447 -0.61 -12.23 4.08
C ASN A 447 -0.50 -12.36 5.62
N GLU A 448 0.72 -12.27 6.16
CA GLU A 448 1.01 -12.39 7.59
C GLU A 448 0.32 -11.35 8.48
N LEU A 449 -0.13 -10.25 7.87
CA LEU A 449 -0.84 -9.16 8.53
C LEU A 449 -2.37 -9.29 8.38
N GLY A 450 -2.83 -10.43 7.85
CA GLY A 450 -4.25 -10.77 7.71
C GLY A 450 -4.95 -10.01 6.59
N ARG A 451 -4.20 -9.46 5.62
CA ARG A 451 -4.75 -8.63 4.54
C ARG A 451 -4.84 -9.42 3.24
N GLN A 452 -5.96 -9.26 2.52
CA GLN A 452 -6.22 -9.96 1.27
C GLN A 452 -5.14 -9.61 0.25
N LEU A 453 -4.63 -10.63 -0.45
CA LEU A 453 -3.61 -10.45 -1.48
C LEU A 453 -4.15 -9.71 -2.70
N PHE A 454 -3.29 -8.86 -3.27
CA PHE A 454 -3.46 -8.31 -4.60
C PHE A 454 -2.10 -8.09 -5.26
N ALA A 455 -2.10 -8.18 -6.59
CA ALA A 455 -1.00 -7.77 -7.43
C ALA A 455 -1.56 -7.43 -8.81
N HIS A 456 -1.04 -6.36 -9.40
CA HIS A 456 -1.41 -5.91 -10.72
C HIS A 456 -0.28 -5.10 -11.37
N THR A 457 0.07 -5.42 -12.61
CA THR A 457 1.08 -4.66 -13.35
C THR A 457 0.52 -3.37 -13.93
N SER A 458 1.33 -2.36 -14.17
CA SER A 458 0.95 -1.37 -15.20
C SER A 458 0.82 -2.08 -16.56
N PRO A 459 0.06 -1.51 -17.51
CA PRO A 459 -0.20 -2.18 -18.77
C PRO A 459 0.98 -2.12 -19.75
N VAL A 460 1.03 -3.06 -20.68
CA VAL A 460 1.64 -2.84 -22.00
C VAL A 460 0.54 -2.37 -22.94
N TYR A 461 0.78 -1.27 -23.65
CA TYR A 461 -0.22 -0.66 -24.54
C TYR A 461 -0.01 -1.11 -25.99
N VAL A 462 -1.09 -1.17 -26.75
CA VAL A 462 -1.07 -1.38 -28.20
C VAL A 462 -1.83 -0.25 -28.89
N ASP A 463 -1.08 0.58 -29.62
CA ASP A 463 -1.65 1.53 -30.55
C ASP A 463 -1.81 0.83 -31.91
N PHE A 464 -3.00 0.92 -32.51
CA PHE A 464 -3.31 0.23 -33.76
C PHE A 464 -3.79 1.24 -34.81
N ALA A 465 -3.12 1.31 -35.96
CA ALA A 465 -3.37 2.26 -37.03
C ALA A 465 -3.52 3.72 -36.52
N GLY A 466 -2.63 4.12 -35.60
CA GLY A 466 -2.64 5.44 -34.96
C GLY A 466 -3.78 5.69 -33.96
N LYS A 467 -4.58 4.67 -33.63
CA LYS A 467 -5.69 4.74 -32.69
C LYS A 467 -5.35 4.04 -31.38
N ARG A 468 -5.87 4.58 -30.28
CA ARG A 468 -5.89 3.95 -28.95
C ARG A 468 -7.22 3.27 -28.69
N VAL A 469 -7.25 2.43 -27.65
CA VAL A 469 -8.47 1.81 -27.11
C VAL A 469 -9.50 2.90 -26.81
N PHE A 470 -10.74 2.65 -27.23
CA PHE A 470 -11.89 3.44 -26.82
C PHE A 470 -13.12 2.52 -26.79
N ASP A 471 -13.46 2.03 -25.60
CA ASP A 471 -14.68 1.29 -25.31
C ASP A 471 -15.81 2.30 -25.04
N VAL A 472 -16.84 2.22 -25.87
CA VAL A 472 -18.02 3.09 -25.78
C VAL A 472 -18.77 2.87 -24.47
N GLU A 473 -18.85 1.64 -23.95
CA GLU A 473 -19.54 1.36 -22.69
C GLU A 473 -18.76 1.92 -21.49
N ALA A 474 -17.43 1.80 -21.50
CA ALA A 474 -16.59 2.47 -20.49
C ALA A 474 -16.78 4.00 -20.53
N GLY A 475 -16.84 4.58 -21.73
CA GLY A 475 -17.16 6.01 -21.91
C GLY A 475 -18.53 6.38 -21.35
N ARG A 476 -19.58 5.58 -21.64
CA ARG A 476 -20.94 5.81 -21.12
C ARG A 476 -20.99 5.69 -19.59
N LEU A 477 -20.28 4.73 -19.00
CA LEU A 477 -20.17 4.56 -17.55
C LEU A 477 -19.48 5.75 -16.88
N MET A 478 -18.43 6.29 -17.50
CA MET A 478 -17.76 7.51 -17.02
C MET A 478 -18.65 8.75 -17.15
N LEU A 479 -19.41 8.87 -18.25
CA LEU A 479 -20.36 9.96 -18.42
C LEU A 479 -21.43 9.94 -17.32
N ARG A 480 -22.03 8.78 -17.04
CA ARG A 480 -22.97 8.61 -15.92
C ARG A 480 -22.35 8.98 -14.58
N ARG A 481 -21.07 8.68 -14.38
CA ARG A 481 -20.35 9.03 -13.15
C ARG A 481 -20.14 10.55 -13.02
N LEU A 482 -19.88 11.26 -14.13
CA LEU A 482 -19.82 12.72 -14.13
C LEU A 482 -21.19 13.34 -13.83
N GLU A 483 -22.27 12.80 -14.41
CA GLU A 483 -23.64 13.24 -14.13
C GLU A 483 -24.00 13.05 -12.66
N GLN A 484 -23.72 11.85 -12.11
CA GLN A 484 -23.92 11.55 -10.69
C GLN A 484 -23.09 12.47 -9.78
N ALA A 485 -21.84 12.74 -10.14
CA ALA A 485 -21.01 13.71 -9.43
C ALA A 485 -21.68 15.09 -9.40
N GLN A 486 -22.17 15.60 -10.53
CA GLN A 486 -22.86 16.88 -10.58
C GLN A 486 -24.14 16.91 -9.73
N GLU A 487 -24.90 15.82 -9.67
CA GLU A 487 -26.07 15.70 -8.79
C GLU A 487 -25.68 15.75 -7.31
N GLU A 488 -24.69 14.96 -6.90
CA GLU A 488 -24.20 14.90 -5.52
C GLU A 488 -23.61 16.23 -5.06
N ILE A 489 -22.88 16.92 -5.94
CA ILE A 489 -22.31 18.24 -5.67
C ILE A 489 -23.41 19.28 -5.46
N ARG A 490 -24.49 19.25 -6.25
CA ARG A 490 -25.65 20.13 -6.04
C ARG A 490 -26.38 19.81 -4.73
N ALA A 491 -26.48 18.53 -4.39
CA ALA A 491 -27.23 18.08 -3.22
C ALA A 491 -26.50 18.34 -1.90
N ARG A 492 -25.17 18.21 -1.87
CA ARG A 492 -24.36 18.25 -0.65
C ARG A 492 -23.49 19.49 -0.52
N GLY A 493 -23.11 20.11 -1.63
CA GLY A 493 -22.19 21.24 -1.63
C GLY A 493 -22.81 22.49 -1.01
N LYS A 494 -22.03 23.18 -0.20
CA LYS A 494 -22.34 24.48 0.37
C LYS A 494 -21.55 25.54 -0.37
N PHE A 495 -22.22 26.36 -1.17
CA PHE A 495 -21.59 27.38 -2.00
C PHE A 495 -21.90 28.78 -1.49
N ALA A 496 -20.98 29.73 -1.71
CA ALA A 496 -21.24 31.13 -1.36
C ALA A 496 -22.39 31.72 -2.18
N ASP A 497 -22.46 31.37 -3.46
CA ASP A 497 -23.54 31.74 -4.37
C ASP A 497 -23.70 30.72 -5.53
N ALA A 498 -24.74 30.91 -6.35
CA ALA A 498 -25.02 30.05 -7.49
C ALA A 498 -23.92 30.10 -8.56
N GLY A 499 -23.25 31.25 -8.74
CA GLY A 499 -22.16 31.39 -9.70
C GLY A 499 -20.92 30.60 -9.32
N ALA A 500 -20.59 30.53 -8.02
CA ALA A 500 -19.51 29.69 -7.51
C ALA A 500 -19.79 28.20 -7.75
N ARG A 501 -21.02 27.74 -7.44
CA ARG A 501 -21.48 26.40 -7.77
C ARG A 501 -21.36 26.11 -9.27
N ASP A 502 -21.85 27.02 -10.11
CA ASP A 502 -21.90 26.79 -11.56
C ASP A 502 -20.49 26.73 -12.17
N LYS A 503 -19.51 27.46 -11.62
CA LYS A 503 -18.09 27.33 -11.99
C LYS A 503 -17.52 25.94 -11.66
N ILE A 504 -17.86 25.37 -10.50
CA ILE A 504 -17.47 23.99 -10.16
C ILE A 504 -18.09 23.02 -11.17
N LEU A 505 -19.40 23.09 -11.35
CA LEU A 505 -20.13 22.18 -12.23
C LEU A 505 -19.69 22.26 -13.70
N ALA A 506 -19.18 23.42 -14.14
CA ALA A 506 -18.66 23.62 -15.49
C ALA A 506 -17.49 22.68 -15.83
N ILE A 507 -16.63 22.34 -14.86
CA ILE A 507 -15.50 21.41 -15.05
C ILE A 507 -16.00 20.01 -15.49
N TYR A 508 -17.08 19.57 -14.85
CA TYR A 508 -17.72 18.29 -15.12
C TYR A 508 -18.46 18.32 -16.45
N SER A 509 -19.20 19.40 -16.73
CA SER A 509 -19.90 19.60 -18.00
C SER A 509 -18.95 19.65 -19.19
N GLU A 510 -17.79 20.31 -19.08
CA GLU A 510 -16.77 20.33 -20.12
C GLU A 510 -16.25 18.92 -20.42
N THR A 511 -15.91 18.17 -19.37
CA THR A 511 -15.43 16.79 -19.47
C THR A 511 -16.51 15.87 -20.07
N ALA A 512 -17.76 16.00 -19.61
CA ALA A 512 -18.90 15.23 -20.09
C ALA A 512 -19.16 15.48 -21.58
N ASN A 513 -19.10 16.74 -22.02
CA ASN A 513 -19.25 17.12 -23.42
C ASN A 513 -18.13 16.54 -24.29
N ASP A 514 -16.88 16.55 -23.81
CA ASP A 514 -15.78 15.93 -24.54
C ASP A 514 -15.95 14.43 -24.69
N LEU A 515 -16.30 13.76 -23.59
CA LEU A 515 -16.52 12.33 -23.59
C LEU A 515 -17.70 11.93 -24.49
N ALA A 516 -18.80 12.68 -24.47
CA ALA A 516 -19.94 12.49 -25.36
C ALA A 516 -19.54 12.61 -26.84
N ARG A 517 -18.74 13.62 -27.21
CA ARG A 517 -18.21 13.74 -28.58
C ARG A 517 -17.34 12.55 -28.98
N ARG A 518 -16.49 12.06 -28.08
CA ARG A 518 -15.65 10.88 -28.32
C ARG A 518 -16.47 9.61 -28.49
N ILE A 519 -17.55 9.46 -27.72
CA ILE A 519 -18.53 8.37 -27.87
C ILE A 519 -19.21 8.43 -29.23
N SER A 520 -19.74 9.59 -29.64
CA SER A 520 -20.44 9.72 -30.92
C SER A 520 -19.54 9.37 -32.12
N ARG A 521 -18.28 9.83 -32.12
CA ARG A 521 -17.30 9.52 -33.19
C ARG A 521 -16.93 8.04 -33.32
N ARG A 522 -17.31 7.20 -32.35
CA ARG A 522 -16.97 5.76 -32.30
C ARG A 522 -18.21 4.86 -32.37
N GLY A 523 -19.40 5.42 -32.17
CA GLY A 523 -20.68 4.72 -32.29
C GLY A 523 -21.32 4.80 -33.67
N GLU A 524 -20.81 5.68 -34.55
CA GLU A 524 -20.94 5.61 -36.02
C GLU A 524 -19.92 4.61 -36.59
#